data_AF-A0AAF3EF43-F1
#
_entry.id   AF-A0AAF3EF43-F1
#
_cell.length_a   1.000
_cell.length_b   1.000
_cell.length_c   1.000
_cell.angle_alpha   90.00
_cell.angle_beta   90.00
_cell.angle_gamma   90.00
#
_symmetry.space_group_name_H-M   'P 1'
#
loop_
_entity.id
_entity.type
_entity.pdbx_description
1 polymer ?
#
loop_
_entity_poly.entity_id
_entity_poly.type
_entity_poly.pdbx_seq_one_letter_code
_entity_poly.pdbx_strand_id
1 'polypeptide(L)'
;MSIAFDASFLSTTAEIDPFLSLYSNKAYVDAMVKQMGNQVGSATITKAFIQWGNGEWDVTNVSTLNIVEAGMEVTFYLLNIRRVPNFYVYVIALPCFILTALSVVGMFWTRNIKKEQLVKKRSASDSVEHAMLSAFDRAVTQPSSSFRKAVVGFNCNVDLIVPGVLLLDSLNLSSVDRGFDHKNLNNLNDLAESFHYMFQKGAAAERFIKNEETFSMMVKTAEKMPRMQYHIGGNAALLATRIASNFPWTEVHLVGPIGPRSQALLHPSIKRSNSTRITKDELHVILEYKQGEVLGEHVALGSSRFITSHDLYSSSTILIEMFFKAIATVQPDLVIITGVHLLEFLEKDVRVEKLRLIKRNIVQIDSRVPIHLKLGGLGGDQEFAKSVLEKILPYADSLALTEQQLALLAKVGGGPHPNEYPVVGGALHTHKVIDMLHWLITKYGKPKNATNAEEKLKRLSRIHFTCLTFHVVVATGSDWSNLASGLASGARIAGKIVCGGEKAEAQDLLESRTSQSFLLDSSLQKNYHFDPHHPITSWLHDDSLFLFTPVLVCKYPRKTVGVDDTISSTALLYSQFYRFEPFFA
;
A
#
# COMPACT_ATOMS: atom_id res chain seq x y z
N MET A 1 4.36 -22.31 25.78
CA MET A 1 4.31 -23.58 26.53
C MET A 1 5.59 -24.31 26.19
N SER A 2 6.58 -24.27 27.10
CA SER A 2 7.90 -24.86 26.92
C SER A 2 7.82 -26.36 27.13
N ILE A 3 8.31 -27.17 26.18
CA ILE A 3 8.47 -28.61 26.36
C ILE A 3 9.97 -28.86 26.47
N ALA A 4 10.42 -29.06 27.71
CA ALA A 4 11.74 -29.59 28.03
C ALA A 4 11.74 -31.10 27.73
N PHE A 5 12.74 -31.57 26.99
CA PHE A 5 13.03 -33.00 26.89
C PHE A 5 13.88 -33.39 28.11
N ASP A 6 13.25 -34.07 29.07
CA ASP A 6 13.95 -34.71 30.18
C ASP A 6 14.42 -36.09 29.73
N ALA A 7 15.73 -36.22 29.53
CA ALA A 7 16.41 -37.46 29.17
C ALA A 7 16.74 -38.23 30.45
N SER A 8 15.71 -38.79 31.09
CA SER A 8 15.85 -39.58 32.32
C SER A 8 15.13 -40.92 32.21
N PHE A 9 15.50 -41.74 31.22
CA PHE A 9 15.07 -43.15 31.16
C PHE A 9 16.13 -44.06 30.51
N LEU A 10 17.37 -43.98 31.00
CA LEU A 10 18.40 -45.02 30.79
C LEU A 10 19.13 -45.25 32.11
N SER A 11 18.39 -45.70 33.12
CA SER A 11 18.93 -46.11 34.41
C SER A 11 18.02 -47.15 35.03
N THR A 12 18.15 -48.39 34.55
CA THR A 12 17.89 -49.57 35.38
C THR A 12 19.01 -50.55 35.11
N THR A 13 20.10 -50.31 35.84
CA THR A 13 20.97 -51.36 36.36
C THR A 13 20.09 -52.38 37.08
N ALA A 14 19.74 -53.47 36.39
CA ALA A 14 19.41 -54.69 37.10
C ALA A 14 20.75 -55.29 37.54
N GLU A 15 21.08 -55.08 38.80
CA GLU A 15 22.14 -55.78 39.52
C GLU A 15 22.00 -57.27 39.27
N ILE A 16 22.92 -57.84 38.48
CA ILE A 16 23.19 -59.27 38.55
C ILE A 16 24.39 -59.38 39.48
N ASP A 17 24.06 -59.79 40.70
CA ASP A 17 24.91 -60.22 41.80
C ASP A 17 26.33 -60.69 41.35
N PRO A 18 27.43 -60.12 41.88
CA PRO A 18 28.79 -60.52 41.51
C PRO A 18 29.12 -61.98 41.90
N PHE A 19 28.24 -62.64 42.65
CA PHE A 19 28.43 -63.99 43.18
C PHE A 19 28.24 -65.13 42.18
N LEU A 20 27.76 -64.89 40.95
CA LEU A 20 27.51 -65.95 39.96
C LEU A 20 28.64 -66.13 38.92
N SER A 21 29.74 -65.37 39.02
CA SER A 21 30.87 -65.49 38.08
C SER A 21 31.91 -66.56 38.44
N LEU A 22 31.68 -67.35 39.49
CA LEU A 22 32.71 -68.21 40.07
C LEU A 22 32.29 -69.67 40.25
N TYR A 23 31.68 -70.27 39.23
CA TYR A 23 31.75 -71.72 39.10
C TYR A 23 32.14 -72.07 37.68
N SER A 24 33.43 -72.37 37.49
CA SER A 24 33.85 -73.18 36.35
C SER A 24 32.86 -74.34 36.22
N ASN A 25 32.37 -74.58 35.00
CA ASN A 25 31.34 -75.55 34.66
C ASN A 25 31.58 -76.96 35.26
N LYS A 26 32.82 -77.24 35.67
CA LYS A 26 33.22 -78.45 36.36
C LYS A 26 32.89 -78.44 37.86
N ALA A 27 33.03 -77.32 38.57
CA ALA A 27 32.89 -77.24 40.02
C ALA A 27 31.44 -77.33 40.53
N TYR A 28 30.45 -76.80 39.80
CA TYR A 28 29.03 -76.97 40.15
C TYR A 28 28.54 -78.40 39.87
N VAL A 29 29.00 -78.99 38.76
CA VAL A 29 28.74 -80.39 38.40
C VAL A 29 29.44 -81.35 39.37
N ASP A 30 30.70 -81.10 39.71
CA ASP A 30 31.45 -81.86 40.72
C ASP A 30 30.79 -81.74 42.10
N ALA A 31 30.23 -80.57 42.46
CA ALA A 31 29.49 -80.41 43.71
C ALA A 31 28.17 -81.21 43.74
N MET A 32 27.42 -81.25 42.62
CA MET A 32 26.22 -82.09 42.50
C MET A 32 26.56 -83.59 42.54
N VAL A 33 27.59 -84.03 41.80
CA VAL A 33 28.05 -85.43 41.80
C VAL A 33 28.56 -85.85 43.18
N LYS A 34 29.22 -84.95 43.91
CA LYS A 34 29.69 -85.19 45.28
C LYS A 34 28.56 -85.22 46.31
N GLN A 35 27.44 -84.55 46.06
CA GLN A 35 26.22 -84.64 46.87
C GLN A 35 25.45 -85.96 46.64
N MET A 36 25.60 -86.58 45.46
CA MET A 36 24.89 -87.81 45.08
C MET A 36 25.55 -89.13 45.54
N GLY A 37 26.66 -89.07 46.28
CA GLY A 37 27.32 -90.26 46.83
C GLY A 37 27.93 -91.18 45.76
N ASN A 38 28.74 -92.16 46.18
CA ASN A 38 29.55 -93.03 45.31
C ASN A 38 28.76 -94.02 44.41
N GLN A 39 27.64 -93.61 43.82
CA GLN A 39 26.82 -94.41 42.89
C GLN A 39 26.46 -93.70 41.58
N VAL A 40 27.35 -92.85 41.05
CA VAL A 40 27.18 -92.30 39.68
C VAL A 40 28.13 -93.04 38.74
N GLY A 41 27.57 -93.82 37.80
CA GLY A 41 28.34 -94.70 36.90
C GLY A 41 29.12 -93.96 35.80
N SER A 42 28.70 -92.76 35.41
CA SER A 42 29.51 -91.76 34.68
C SER A 42 28.65 -90.51 34.44
N ALA A 43 29.26 -89.32 34.45
CA ALA A 43 28.62 -88.07 34.01
C ALA A 43 29.35 -87.55 32.78
N THR A 44 28.61 -87.35 31.67
CA THR A 44 29.19 -86.87 30.41
C THR A 44 28.56 -85.54 30.03
N ILE A 45 29.37 -84.50 29.87
CA ILE A 45 28.93 -83.18 29.41
C ILE A 45 29.17 -83.08 27.92
N THR A 46 28.11 -82.85 27.14
CA THR A 46 28.21 -82.60 25.70
C THR A 46 27.83 -81.15 25.43
N LYS A 47 28.71 -80.40 24.76
CA LYS A 47 28.44 -79.03 24.31
C LYS A 47 28.13 -79.07 22.82
N ALA A 48 26.93 -78.63 22.45
CA ALA A 48 26.55 -78.44 21.06
C ALA A 48 26.47 -76.93 20.78
N PHE A 49 27.31 -76.44 19.87
CA PHE A 49 27.15 -75.10 19.30
C PHE A 49 26.07 -75.17 18.23
N ILE A 50 24.87 -74.68 18.54
CA ILE A 50 23.75 -74.61 17.62
C ILE A 50 23.22 -73.19 17.66
N GLN A 51 23.24 -72.50 16.51
CA GLN A 51 22.76 -71.14 16.38
C GLN A 51 21.29 -71.16 15.93
N TRP A 52 20.37 -71.17 16.90
CA TRP A 52 18.92 -71.09 16.66
C TRP A 52 18.37 -69.83 17.34
N GLY A 53 17.41 -69.16 16.73
CA GLY A 53 16.81 -67.95 17.28
C GLY A 53 15.55 -67.52 16.52
N ASN A 54 14.70 -66.73 17.18
CA ASN A 54 13.46 -66.19 16.59
C ASN A 54 13.59 -64.72 16.14
N GLY A 55 14.83 -64.22 16.04
CA GLY A 55 15.16 -62.83 15.73
C GLY A 55 15.26 -61.91 16.95
N GLU A 56 14.47 -62.15 18.01
CA GLU A 56 14.58 -61.40 19.27
C GLU A 56 15.62 -62.01 20.22
N TRP A 57 15.70 -63.35 20.25
CA TRP A 57 16.58 -64.12 21.11
C TRP A 57 17.38 -65.13 20.29
N ASP A 58 18.68 -65.16 20.52
CA ASP A 58 19.59 -66.17 19.99
C ASP A 58 19.95 -67.16 21.09
N VAL A 59 19.83 -68.45 20.81
CA VAL A 59 20.40 -69.52 21.63
C VAL A 59 21.87 -69.64 21.23
N THR A 60 22.76 -69.33 22.18
CA THR A 60 24.21 -69.26 21.94
C THR A 60 24.94 -70.54 22.28
N ASN A 61 24.41 -71.33 23.23
CA ASN A 61 25.00 -72.61 23.62
C ASN A 61 23.93 -73.50 24.24
N VAL A 62 23.95 -74.79 23.90
CA VAL A 62 23.15 -75.82 24.55
C VAL A 62 24.10 -76.87 25.11
N SER A 63 24.06 -77.06 26.43
CA SER A 63 24.83 -78.09 27.11
C SER A 63 23.89 -79.13 27.69
N THR A 64 24.20 -80.41 27.49
CA THR A 64 23.44 -81.51 28.06
C THR A 64 24.24 -82.22 29.13
N LEU A 65 23.60 -82.52 30.26
CA LEU A 65 24.13 -83.34 31.33
C LEU A 65 23.25 -84.59 31.46
N ASN A 66 23.82 -85.74 31.14
CA ASN A 66 23.14 -87.03 31.31
C ASN A 66 23.63 -87.71 32.59
N ILE A 67 22.68 -88.12 33.43
CA ILE A 67 22.93 -88.88 34.66
C ILE A 67 22.17 -90.20 34.53
N VAL A 68 22.86 -91.32 34.68
CA VAL A 68 22.29 -92.67 34.63
C VAL A 68 22.37 -93.29 36.02
N GLU A 69 21.22 -93.55 36.62
CA GLU A 69 21.11 -94.15 37.96
C GLU A 69 19.97 -95.18 38.00
N ALA A 70 20.27 -96.38 38.50
CA ALA A 70 19.30 -97.47 38.71
C ALA A 70 18.40 -97.82 37.50
N GLY A 71 18.92 -97.74 36.28
CA GLY A 71 18.17 -98.08 35.06
C GLY A 71 17.26 -96.96 34.53
N MET A 72 17.27 -95.78 35.15
CA MET A 72 16.66 -94.56 34.61
C MET A 72 17.73 -93.59 34.12
N GLU A 73 17.52 -93.04 32.93
CA GLU A 73 18.37 -92.01 32.32
C GLU A 73 17.66 -90.65 32.41
N VAL A 74 18.31 -89.69 33.06
CA VAL A 74 17.80 -88.32 33.19
C VAL A 74 18.75 -87.37 32.49
N THR A 75 18.23 -86.62 31.51
CA THR A 75 18.97 -85.62 30.75
C THR A 75 18.54 -84.21 31.16
N PHE A 76 19.49 -83.41 31.63
CA PHE A 76 19.31 -81.99 31.89
C PHE A 76 19.84 -81.16 30.73
N TYR A 77 19.05 -80.18 30.29
CA TYR A 77 19.43 -79.23 29.25
C TYR A 77 19.71 -77.86 29.89
N LEU A 78 20.89 -77.31 29.65
CA LEU A 78 21.25 -75.94 30.01
C LEU A 78 21.33 -75.10 28.73
N LEU A 79 20.46 -74.11 28.62
CA LEU A 79 20.31 -73.23 27.45
C LEU A 79 20.81 -71.82 27.78
N ASN A 80 21.83 -71.35 27.07
CA ASN A 80 22.27 -69.96 27.17
C ASN A 80 21.66 -69.12 26.04
N ILE A 81 20.72 -68.25 26.40
CA ILE A 81 20.07 -67.33 25.48
C ILE A 81 20.65 -65.92 25.60
N ARG A 82 20.79 -65.24 24.46
CA ARG A 82 21.23 -63.85 24.35
C ARG A 82 20.18 -63.04 23.61
N ARG A 83 19.83 -61.87 24.15
CA ARG A 83 18.92 -60.94 23.48
C ARG A 83 19.61 -60.22 22.33
N VAL A 84 18.92 -60.04 21.22
CA VAL A 84 19.38 -59.23 20.08
C VAL A 84 18.84 -57.80 20.25
N PRO A 85 19.68 -56.82 20.67
CA PRO A 85 19.18 -55.50 21.07
C PRO A 85 18.54 -54.70 19.93
N ASN A 86 18.92 -54.96 18.68
CA ASN A 86 18.43 -54.20 17.53
C ASN A 86 17.07 -54.68 17.01
N PHE A 87 16.54 -55.81 17.48
CA PHE A 87 15.27 -56.37 17.00
C PHE A 87 14.10 -55.38 17.15
N TYR A 88 13.95 -54.77 18.32
CA TYR A 88 12.88 -53.81 18.60
C TYR A 88 12.99 -52.51 17.80
N VAL A 89 14.23 -52.10 17.47
CA VAL A 89 14.47 -50.91 16.65
C VAL A 89 13.97 -51.16 15.22
N TYR A 90 14.29 -52.31 14.64
CA TYR A 90 13.91 -52.62 13.26
C TYR A 90 12.45 -53.06 13.10
N VAL A 91 11.91 -53.80 14.07
CA VAL A 91 10.55 -54.38 13.95
C VAL A 91 9.47 -53.43 14.45
N ILE A 92 9.76 -52.55 15.42
CA ILE A 92 8.75 -51.69 16.05
C ILE A 92 9.03 -50.21 15.80
N ALA A 93 10.21 -49.72 16.16
CA ALA A 93 10.47 -48.28 16.14
C ALA A 93 10.50 -47.71 14.70
N LEU A 94 11.21 -48.39 13.78
CA LEU A 94 11.36 -47.93 12.40
C LEU A 94 10.02 -47.90 11.62
N PRO A 95 9.17 -48.96 11.64
CA PRO A 95 7.88 -48.91 10.95
C PRO A 95 6.92 -47.86 11.53
N CYS A 96 6.88 -47.72 12.86
CA CYS A 96 6.06 -46.69 13.51
C CYS A 96 6.48 -45.27 13.11
N PHE A 97 7.79 -45.00 13.05
CA PHE A 97 8.31 -43.71 12.60
C PHE A 97 7.90 -43.41 11.15
N ILE A 98 8.04 -44.39 10.25
CA ILE A 98 7.66 -44.26 8.83
C ILE A 98 6.15 -44.00 8.70
N LEU A 99 5.31 -44.76 9.37
CA LEU A 99 3.85 -44.58 9.34
C LEU A 99 3.42 -43.21 9.87
N THR A 100 4.06 -42.74 10.94
CA THR A 100 3.76 -41.43 11.53
C THR A 100 4.18 -40.30 10.58
N ALA A 101 5.37 -40.39 9.98
CA ALA A 101 5.87 -39.41 9.01
C ALA A 101 4.95 -39.34 7.76
N LEU A 102 4.55 -40.49 7.22
CA LEU A 102 3.62 -40.58 6.09
C LEU A 102 2.25 -39.99 6.43
N SER A 103 1.74 -40.23 7.64
CA SER A 103 0.46 -39.69 8.10
C SER A 103 0.48 -38.17 8.24
N VAL A 104 1.58 -37.62 8.78
CA VAL A 104 1.79 -36.17 8.89
C VAL A 104 1.88 -35.54 7.50
N VAL A 105 2.70 -36.09 6.60
CA VAL A 105 2.81 -35.61 5.22
C VAL A 105 1.46 -35.68 4.51
N GLY A 106 0.72 -36.78 4.64
CA GLY A 106 -0.61 -36.95 4.05
C GLY A 106 -1.62 -35.92 4.54
N MET A 107 -1.65 -35.61 5.84
CA MET A 107 -2.53 -34.59 6.41
C MET A 107 -2.21 -33.17 5.88
N PHE A 108 -0.94 -32.80 5.82
CA PHE A 108 -0.54 -31.47 5.32
C PHE A 108 -0.73 -31.35 3.81
N TRP A 109 -0.48 -32.42 3.06
CA TRP A 109 -0.67 -32.46 1.61
C TRP A 109 -2.16 -32.34 1.22
N THR A 110 -3.03 -33.13 1.86
CA THR A 110 -4.48 -33.09 1.58
C THR A 110 -5.13 -31.77 1.97
N ARG A 111 -4.65 -31.13 3.04
CA ARG A 111 -5.11 -29.80 3.47
C ARG A 111 -4.73 -28.71 2.46
N ASN A 112 -3.54 -28.79 1.87
CA ASN A 112 -3.12 -27.87 0.81
C ASN A 112 -3.91 -28.09 -0.49
N ILE A 113 -4.11 -29.33 -0.94
CA ILE A 113 -4.92 -29.63 -2.13
C ILE A 113 -6.37 -29.15 -1.96
N LYS A 114 -7.01 -29.42 -0.80
CA LYS A 114 -8.38 -28.95 -0.54
C LYS A 114 -8.46 -27.42 -0.55
N LYS A 115 -7.45 -26.72 -0.02
CA LYS A 115 -7.38 -25.26 -0.04
C LYS A 115 -7.23 -24.73 -1.46
N GLU A 116 -6.36 -25.31 -2.28
CA GLU A 116 -6.20 -24.95 -3.69
C GLU A 116 -7.47 -25.24 -4.53
N GLN A 117 -8.13 -26.37 -4.30
CA GLN A 117 -9.37 -26.72 -4.99
C GLN A 117 -10.56 -25.84 -4.58
N LEU A 118 -10.67 -25.46 -3.29
CA LEU A 118 -11.69 -24.51 -2.82
C LEU A 118 -11.46 -23.10 -3.35
N VAL A 119 -10.19 -22.66 -3.45
CA VAL A 119 -9.83 -21.38 -4.08
C VAL A 119 -10.15 -21.39 -5.58
N LYS A 120 -9.80 -22.46 -6.31
CA LYS A 120 -10.16 -22.62 -7.73
C LYS A 120 -11.67 -22.69 -7.98
N LYS A 121 -12.44 -23.30 -7.08
CA LYS A 121 -13.90 -23.43 -7.22
C LYS A 121 -14.64 -22.13 -6.89
N ARG A 122 -14.10 -21.29 -5.99
CA ARG A 122 -14.59 -19.90 -5.78
C ARG A 122 -14.20 -18.96 -6.92
N SER A 123 -12.95 -19.04 -7.40
CA SER A 123 -12.44 -18.14 -8.45
C SER A 123 -13.14 -18.26 -9.80
N ALA A 124 -13.85 -19.37 -10.05
CA ALA A 124 -14.61 -19.60 -11.29
C ALA A 124 -16.03 -19.00 -11.28
N SER A 125 -16.51 -18.49 -10.14
CA SER A 125 -17.86 -17.93 -9.97
C SER A 125 -17.88 -16.42 -9.70
N ASP A 126 -16.72 -15.81 -9.53
CA ASP A 126 -16.61 -14.40 -9.16
C ASP A 126 -16.68 -13.51 -10.40
N SER A 127 -17.41 -12.38 -10.33
CA SER A 127 -17.35 -11.36 -11.38
C SER A 127 -15.92 -10.79 -11.49
N VAL A 128 -15.60 -10.18 -12.64
CA VAL A 128 -14.31 -9.50 -12.86
C VAL A 128 -14.02 -8.51 -11.74
N GLU A 129 -15.02 -7.71 -11.36
CA GLU A 129 -14.92 -6.71 -10.29
C GLU A 129 -14.67 -7.36 -8.92
N HIS A 130 -15.33 -8.49 -8.62
CA HIS A 130 -15.16 -9.20 -7.36
C HIS A 130 -13.76 -9.83 -7.25
N ALA A 131 -13.29 -10.45 -8.33
CA ALA A 131 -11.95 -11.01 -8.42
C ALA A 131 -10.88 -9.91 -8.24
N MET A 132 -11.06 -8.75 -8.87
CA MET A 132 -10.16 -7.60 -8.72
C MET A 132 -10.16 -7.04 -7.30
N LEU A 133 -11.33 -6.81 -6.68
CA LEU A 133 -11.42 -6.35 -5.29
C LEU A 133 -10.74 -7.33 -4.34
N SER A 134 -10.98 -8.63 -4.52
CA SER A 134 -10.35 -9.68 -3.74
C SER A 134 -8.83 -9.72 -3.93
N ALA A 135 -8.35 -9.47 -5.15
CA ALA A 135 -6.92 -9.38 -5.44
C ALA A 135 -6.28 -8.15 -4.78
N PHE A 136 -6.96 -7.00 -4.79
CA PHE A 136 -6.52 -5.82 -4.05
C PHE A 136 -6.49 -6.08 -2.54
N ASP A 137 -7.52 -6.71 -1.98
CA ASP A 137 -7.56 -7.02 -0.54
C ASP A 137 -6.41 -7.96 -0.13
N ARG A 138 -6.00 -8.89 -1.01
CA ARG A 138 -4.82 -9.74 -0.78
C ARG A 138 -3.49 -8.96 -0.89
N ALA A 139 -3.41 -7.98 -1.79
CA ALA A 139 -2.20 -7.20 -2.02
C ALA A 139 -1.99 -6.10 -0.97
N VAL A 140 -3.08 -5.57 -0.40
CA VAL A 140 -3.02 -4.51 0.61
C VAL A 140 -2.55 -5.08 1.94
N THR A 141 -1.33 -4.73 2.31
CA THR A 141 -0.68 -5.07 3.57
C THR A 141 -0.14 -3.81 4.25
N GLN A 142 -0.20 -3.77 5.58
CA GLN A 142 0.33 -2.65 6.35
C GLN A 142 1.85 -2.56 6.20
N PRO A 143 2.43 -1.34 6.09
CA PRO A 143 3.87 -1.18 6.03
C PRO A 143 4.51 -1.57 7.36
N SER A 144 5.73 -2.12 7.31
CA SER A 144 6.46 -2.52 8.53
C SER A 144 6.86 -1.31 9.38
N SER A 145 7.08 -0.16 8.72
CA SER A 145 7.26 1.14 9.36
C SER A 145 6.22 2.11 8.80
N SER A 146 5.26 2.51 9.65
CA SER A 146 4.21 3.47 9.30
C SER A 146 4.61 4.88 9.71
N PHE A 147 4.13 5.88 8.97
CA PHE A 147 4.22 7.29 9.37
C PHE A 147 3.36 7.54 10.61
N ARG A 148 3.97 7.99 11.70
CA ARG A 148 3.30 8.28 12.98
C ARG A 148 2.92 9.74 13.12
N LYS A 149 3.64 10.66 12.46
CA LYS A 149 3.40 12.10 12.60
C LYS A 149 3.59 12.83 11.27
N ALA A 150 2.48 13.28 10.69
CA ALA A 150 2.49 14.02 9.43
C ALA A 150 2.22 15.50 9.65
N VAL A 151 2.98 16.37 8.97
CA VAL A 151 2.64 17.79 8.81
C VAL A 151 2.16 18.01 7.38
N VAL A 152 0.95 18.57 7.23
CA VAL A 152 0.26 18.74 5.95
C VAL A 152 -0.04 20.22 5.74
N GLY A 153 0.28 20.75 4.57
CA GLY A 153 -0.02 22.13 4.25
C GLY A 153 0.09 22.46 2.75
N PHE A 154 -0.35 23.64 2.31
CA PHE A 154 -0.91 24.70 3.16
C PHE A 154 -2.28 25.26 2.74
N ASN A 155 -2.93 24.76 1.70
CA ASN A 155 -4.27 25.23 1.35
C ASN A 155 -5.38 24.59 2.21
N CYS A 156 -6.23 25.42 2.80
CA CYS A 156 -7.41 25.02 3.55
C CYS A 156 -8.48 26.09 3.33
N ASN A 157 -9.65 25.68 2.86
CA ASN A 157 -10.77 26.56 2.57
C ASN A 157 -12.09 25.85 2.89
N VAL A 158 -13.21 26.53 2.69
CA VAL A 158 -14.54 25.93 2.75
C VAL A 158 -15.18 26.02 1.38
N ASP A 159 -15.58 24.87 0.86
CA ASP A 159 -16.30 24.76 -0.40
C ASP A 159 -17.78 25.06 -0.16
N LEU A 160 -18.30 26.11 -0.80
CA LEU A 160 -19.71 26.48 -0.84
C LEU A 160 -20.29 25.96 -2.16
N ILE A 161 -20.96 24.81 -2.09
CA ILE A 161 -21.53 24.14 -3.27
C ILE A 161 -22.94 24.64 -3.52
N VAL A 162 -23.20 25.08 -4.74
CA VAL A 162 -24.50 25.60 -5.19
C VAL A 162 -24.82 25.19 -6.63
N PRO A 163 -26.11 25.11 -7.02
CA PRO A 163 -26.49 24.92 -8.42
C PRO A 163 -26.09 26.15 -9.25
N GLY A 164 -25.23 25.94 -10.25
CA GLY A 164 -24.59 27.03 -11.00
C GLY A 164 -25.56 27.89 -11.79
N VAL A 165 -26.50 27.26 -12.51
CA VAL A 165 -27.53 27.97 -13.29
C VAL A 165 -28.39 28.86 -12.40
N LEU A 166 -28.87 28.31 -11.27
CA LEU A 166 -29.68 29.07 -10.32
C LEU A 166 -28.92 30.24 -9.68
N LEU A 167 -27.60 30.12 -9.48
CA LEU A 167 -26.80 31.23 -8.96
C LEU A 167 -26.70 32.35 -9.99
N LEU A 168 -26.49 32.03 -11.26
CA LEU A 168 -26.49 33.03 -12.35
C LEU A 168 -27.85 33.71 -12.48
N ASP A 169 -28.95 32.95 -12.41
CA ASP A 169 -30.31 33.48 -12.40
C ASP A 169 -30.50 34.48 -11.25
N SER A 170 -30.06 34.10 -10.04
CA SER A 170 -30.19 34.93 -8.84
C SER A 170 -29.33 36.19 -8.88
N LEU A 171 -28.29 36.22 -9.70
CA LEU A 171 -27.44 37.37 -9.95
C LEU A 171 -27.90 38.21 -11.16
N ASN A 172 -28.98 37.82 -11.83
CA ASN A 172 -29.48 38.41 -13.08
C ASN A 172 -28.45 38.33 -14.23
N LEU A 173 -27.75 37.20 -14.35
CA LEU A 173 -26.67 37.00 -15.33
C LEU A 173 -26.99 35.96 -16.43
N SER A 174 -28.21 35.46 -16.48
CA SER A 174 -28.58 34.33 -17.36
C SER A 174 -28.83 34.70 -18.81
N SER A 175 -28.87 36.00 -19.12
CA SER A 175 -29.09 36.54 -20.47
C SER A 175 -27.78 36.80 -21.23
N VAL A 176 -26.66 36.24 -20.78
CA VAL A 176 -25.37 36.41 -21.47
C VAL A 176 -25.31 35.48 -22.68
N ASP A 177 -25.44 36.07 -23.88
CA ASP A 177 -25.59 35.33 -25.14
C ASP A 177 -24.34 34.58 -25.61
N ARG A 178 -23.13 34.97 -25.15
CA ARG A 178 -21.86 34.35 -25.58
C ARG A 178 -20.95 34.03 -24.40
N GLY A 179 -20.51 32.78 -24.34
CA GLY A 179 -19.47 32.36 -23.42
C GLY A 179 -18.07 32.73 -23.93
N PHE A 180 -17.26 33.36 -23.08
CA PHE A 180 -15.84 33.60 -23.30
C PHE A 180 -15.06 33.16 -22.06
N ASP A 181 -13.96 32.45 -22.26
CA ASP A 181 -13.13 31.97 -21.15
C ASP A 181 -12.16 33.06 -20.68
N HIS A 182 -12.44 33.64 -19.51
CA HIS A 182 -11.56 34.59 -18.86
C HIS A 182 -10.59 33.87 -17.93
N LYS A 183 -9.29 34.21 -18.01
CA LYS A 183 -8.28 33.63 -17.09
C LYS A 183 -8.47 34.08 -15.65
N ASN A 184 -8.83 35.35 -15.44
CA ASN A 184 -9.16 35.95 -14.15
C ASN A 184 -10.46 36.73 -14.32
N LEU A 185 -11.33 36.66 -13.32
CA LEU A 185 -12.64 37.30 -13.34
C LEU A 185 -12.53 38.67 -12.67
N ASN A 186 -12.75 39.74 -13.42
CA ASN A 186 -12.67 41.11 -12.89
C ASN A 186 -14.05 41.60 -12.40
N ASN A 187 -15.13 41.01 -12.91
CA ASN A 187 -16.51 41.39 -12.62
C ASN A 187 -17.46 40.18 -12.79
N LEU A 188 -18.76 40.38 -12.52
CA LEU A 188 -19.79 39.34 -12.63
C LEU A 188 -20.09 38.88 -14.07
N ASN A 189 -19.88 39.73 -15.08
CA ASN A 189 -20.05 39.33 -16.48
C ASN A 189 -18.94 38.35 -16.89
N ASP A 190 -17.68 38.61 -16.49
CA ASP A 190 -16.57 37.67 -16.75
C ASP A 190 -16.88 36.28 -16.16
N LEU A 191 -17.50 36.24 -14.97
CA LEU A 191 -17.97 35.00 -14.33
C LEU A 191 -19.03 34.31 -15.20
N ALA A 192 -20.06 35.04 -15.63
CA ALA A 192 -21.15 34.50 -16.43
C ALA A 192 -20.65 33.97 -17.79
N GLU A 193 -19.80 34.73 -18.47
CA GLU A 193 -19.19 34.36 -19.75
C GLU A 193 -18.32 33.11 -19.62
N SER A 194 -17.48 33.05 -18.57
CA SER A 194 -16.61 31.89 -18.33
C SER A 194 -17.41 30.65 -17.93
N PHE A 195 -18.45 30.84 -17.10
CA PHE A 195 -19.36 29.76 -16.74
C PHE A 195 -20.08 29.22 -17.97
N HIS A 196 -20.67 30.09 -18.80
CA HIS A 196 -21.33 29.70 -20.05
C HIS A 196 -20.40 28.92 -20.98
N TYR A 197 -19.16 29.39 -21.15
CA TYR A 197 -18.15 28.73 -21.98
C TYR A 197 -17.88 27.29 -21.51
N MET A 198 -17.71 27.10 -20.20
CA MET A 198 -17.43 25.79 -19.62
C MET A 198 -18.65 24.89 -19.59
N PHE A 199 -19.83 25.46 -19.30
CA PHE A 199 -21.12 24.81 -19.29
C PHE A 199 -21.45 24.17 -20.64
N GLN A 200 -21.30 24.93 -21.73
CA GLN A 200 -21.48 24.42 -23.10
C GLN A 200 -20.55 23.24 -23.41
N LYS A 201 -19.34 23.24 -22.84
CA LYS A 201 -18.35 22.17 -23.06
C LYS A 201 -18.51 20.98 -22.12
N GLY A 202 -19.32 21.09 -21.08
CA GLY A 202 -19.35 20.11 -20.00
C GLY A 202 -18.01 20.00 -19.25
N ALA A 203 -17.23 21.08 -19.20
CA ALA A 203 -15.84 21.07 -18.75
C ALA A 203 -15.66 21.67 -17.35
N ALA A 204 -14.74 21.11 -16.57
CA ALA A 204 -14.38 21.69 -15.27
C ALA A 204 -13.45 22.90 -15.45
N ALA A 205 -13.62 23.92 -14.62
CA ALA A 205 -12.71 25.06 -14.56
C ALA A 205 -12.66 25.68 -13.17
N GLU A 206 -11.58 26.39 -12.89
CA GLU A 206 -11.36 27.15 -11.66
C GLU A 206 -10.82 28.52 -12.01
N ARG A 207 -11.40 29.59 -11.45
CA ARG A 207 -11.03 30.98 -11.77
C ARG A 207 -10.99 31.87 -10.53
N PHE A 208 -10.03 32.79 -10.50
CA PHE A 208 -9.90 33.77 -9.42
C PHE A 208 -10.74 35.02 -9.71
N ILE A 209 -11.53 35.46 -8.73
CA ILE A 209 -12.22 36.77 -8.77
C ILE A 209 -11.32 37.82 -8.12
N LYS A 210 -10.95 38.86 -8.85
CA LYS A 210 -10.02 39.90 -8.34
C LYS A 210 -10.64 40.83 -7.31
N ASN A 211 -11.92 41.17 -7.47
CA ASN A 211 -12.58 42.16 -6.63
C ASN A 211 -13.30 41.49 -5.44
N GLU A 212 -12.90 41.84 -4.20
CA GLU A 212 -13.45 41.23 -2.98
C GLU A 212 -14.94 41.53 -2.80
N GLU A 213 -15.40 42.74 -3.14
CA GLU A 213 -16.80 43.13 -2.99
C GLU A 213 -17.71 42.30 -3.91
N THR A 214 -17.29 42.09 -5.15
CA THR A 214 -17.97 41.25 -6.14
C THR A 214 -18.05 39.81 -5.67
N PHE A 215 -16.93 39.26 -5.18
CA PHE A 215 -16.91 37.92 -4.60
C PHE A 215 -17.84 37.81 -3.38
N SER A 216 -17.80 38.80 -2.50
CA SER A 216 -18.65 38.86 -1.30
C SER A 216 -20.14 38.96 -1.64
N MET A 217 -20.51 39.69 -2.71
CA MET A 217 -21.89 39.74 -3.20
C MET A 217 -22.35 38.38 -3.73
N MET A 218 -21.50 37.69 -4.49
CA MET A 218 -21.79 36.34 -4.98
C MET A 218 -21.96 35.36 -3.81
N VAL A 219 -21.06 35.37 -2.82
CA VAL A 219 -21.17 34.53 -1.62
C VAL A 219 -22.49 34.81 -0.88
N LYS A 220 -22.80 36.07 -0.60
CA LYS A 220 -24.07 36.45 0.07
C LYS A 220 -25.31 35.96 -0.69
N THR A 221 -25.23 35.88 -2.02
CA THR A 221 -26.31 35.36 -2.86
C THR A 221 -26.38 33.85 -2.76
N ALA A 222 -25.24 33.16 -2.90
CA ALA A 222 -25.11 31.71 -2.77
C ALA A 222 -25.58 31.19 -1.39
N GLU A 223 -25.27 31.90 -0.30
CA GLU A 223 -25.69 31.51 1.05
C GLU A 223 -27.21 31.60 1.30
N LYS A 224 -27.94 32.37 0.47
CA LYS A 224 -29.40 32.45 0.54
C LYS A 224 -30.09 31.36 -0.28
N MET A 225 -29.34 30.61 -1.08
CA MET A 225 -29.92 29.62 -1.98
C MET A 225 -30.39 28.37 -1.25
N PRO A 226 -31.51 27.77 -1.67
CA PRO A 226 -31.92 26.47 -1.17
C PRO A 226 -30.89 25.41 -1.59
N ARG A 227 -30.63 24.44 -0.71
CA ARG A 227 -29.72 23.30 -0.95
C ARG A 227 -28.24 23.66 -1.09
N MET A 228 -27.83 24.87 -0.69
CA MET A 228 -26.40 25.15 -0.49
C MET A 228 -25.79 24.13 0.50
N GLN A 229 -24.51 23.82 0.32
CA GLN A 229 -23.78 22.96 1.25
C GLN A 229 -22.39 23.51 1.49
N TYR A 230 -21.94 23.44 2.74
CA TYR A 230 -20.55 23.68 3.09
C TYR A 230 -19.82 22.35 3.24
N HIS A 231 -18.67 22.24 2.59
CA HIS A 231 -17.75 21.11 2.75
C HIS A 231 -16.35 21.64 3.06
N ILE A 232 -15.54 20.81 3.72
CA ILE A 232 -14.13 21.14 3.87
C ILE A 232 -13.46 21.09 2.50
N GLY A 233 -12.76 22.16 2.15
CA GLY A 233 -12.06 22.32 0.87
C GLY A 233 -10.56 22.49 1.07
N GLY A 234 -9.83 22.40 -0.04
CA GLY A 234 -8.38 22.57 -0.07
C GLY A 234 -7.67 21.24 0.11
N ASN A 235 -6.75 20.95 -0.81
CA ASN A 235 -6.06 19.67 -0.86
C ASN A 235 -5.38 19.31 0.46
N ALA A 236 -4.75 20.27 1.15
CA ALA A 236 -4.08 19.98 2.42
C ALA A 236 -5.10 19.56 3.50
N ALA A 237 -6.22 20.27 3.60
CA ALA A 237 -7.28 19.93 4.55
C ALA A 237 -7.99 18.61 4.23
N LEU A 238 -8.20 18.31 2.94
CA LEU A 238 -8.78 17.05 2.46
C LEU A 238 -7.84 15.86 2.74
N LEU A 239 -6.54 16.00 2.44
CA LEU A 239 -5.51 15.02 2.78
C LEU A 239 -5.46 14.80 4.29
N ALA A 240 -5.42 15.88 5.08
CA ALA A 240 -5.36 15.79 6.54
C ALA A 240 -6.60 15.10 7.13
N THR A 241 -7.80 15.45 6.63
CA THR A 241 -9.07 14.81 7.01
C THR A 241 -9.07 13.33 6.66
N ARG A 242 -8.52 12.96 5.49
CA ARG A 242 -8.47 11.56 5.10
C ARG A 242 -7.51 10.76 5.96
N ILE A 243 -6.32 11.29 6.22
CA ILE A 243 -5.33 10.63 7.08
C ILE A 243 -5.92 10.46 8.48
N ALA A 244 -6.49 11.53 9.05
CA ALA A 244 -7.10 11.51 10.38
C ALA A 244 -8.25 10.51 10.53
N SER A 245 -9.04 10.32 9.47
CA SER A 245 -10.20 9.41 9.50
C SER A 245 -9.81 7.94 9.30
N ASN A 246 -8.83 7.67 8.44
CA ASN A 246 -8.52 6.30 8.00
C ASN A 246 -7.27 5.69 8.65
N PHE A 247 -6.40 6.53 9.20
CA PHE A 247 -5.10 6.14 9.73
C PHE A 247 -4.96 6.69 11.16
N PRO A 248 -5.74 6.17 12.13
CA PRO A 248 -5.79 6.71 13.49
C PRO A 248 -4.45 6.61 14.25
N TRP A 249 -3.49 5.83 13.75
CA TRP A 249 -2.12 5.76 14.27
C TRP A 249 -1.20 6.87 13.77
N THR A 250 -1.64 7.68 12.80
CA THR A 250 -0.90 8.83 12.28
C THR A 250 -1.49 10.10 12.89
N GLU A 251 -0.72 10.76 13.75
CA GLU A 251 -1.05 12.11 14.21
C GLU A 251 -0.83 13.11 13.08
N VAL A 252 -1.86 13.89 12.75
CA VAL A 252 -1.81 14.84 11.63
C VAL A 252 -1.86 16.27 12.15
N HIS A 253 -0.89 17.07 11.75
CA HIS A 253 -0.84 18.51 11.96
C HIS A 253 -1.17 19.22 10.64
N LEU A 254 -2.30 19.92 10.61
CA LEU A 254 -2.68 20.75 9.47
C LEU A 254 -2.23 22.19 9.70
N VAL A 255 -1.51 22.76 8.74
CA VAL A 255 -1.19 24.18 8.69
C VAL A 255 -1.86 24.77 7.44
N GLY A 256 -2.88 25.58 7.63
CA GLY A 256 -3.64 26.25 6.57
C GLY A 256 -4.45 27.42 7.15
N PRO A 257 -5.12 28.26 6.35
CA PRO A 257 -6.05 29.24 6.87
C PRO A 257 -7.25 28.53 7.50
N ILE A 258 -7.40 28.59 8.83
CA ILE A 258 -8.49 27.91 9.53
C ILE A 258 -9.39 28.97 10.19
N GLY A 259 -10.53 29.23 9.56
CA GLY A 259 -11.60 30.04 10.12
C GLY A 259 -12.62 29.24 10.93
N PRO A 260 -13.68 29.90 11.45
CA PRO A 260 -14.68 29.24 12.29
C PRO A 260 -15.42 28.06 11.63
N ARG A 261 -15.74 28.15 10.34
CA ARG A 261 -16.47 27.09 9.61
C ARG A 261 -15.56 25.92 9.28
N SER A 262 -14.38 26.17 8.72
CA SER A 262 -13.39 25.10 8.45
C SER A 262 -12.99 24.40 9.74
N GLN A 263 -12.82 25.13 10.86
CA GLN A 263 -12.58 24.57 12.18
C GLN A 263 -13.65 23.55 12.61
N ALA A 264 -14.92 23.83 12.33
CA ALA A 264 -16.05 22.96 12.66
C ALA A 264 -16.19 21.77 11.70
N LEU A 265 -15.79 21.92 10.44
CA LEU A 265 -15.85 20.87 9.41
C LEU A 265 -14.66 19.89 9.48
N LEU A 266 -13.52 20.33 10.01
CA LEU A 266 -12.31 19.51 10.13
C LEU A 266 -12.48 18.36 11.13
N HIS A 267 -11.87 17.22 10.83
CA HIS A 267 -11.87 16.08 11.73
C HIS A 267 -11.26 16.43 13.11
N PRO A 268 -11.91 16.07 14.24
CA PRO A 268 -11.48 16.49 15.57
C PRO A 268 -10.04 16.13 15.95
N SER A 269 -9.52 14.99 15.45
CA SER A 269 -8.17 14.54 15.76
C SER A 269 -7.05 15.35 15.08
N ILE A 270 -7.38 16.19 14.09
CA ILE A 270 -6.38 17.03 13.41
C ILE A 270 -5.84 18.07 14.39
N LYS A 271 -4.53 18.03 14.62
CA LYS A 271 -3.78 19.00 15.40
C LYS A 271 -3.60 20.28 14.60
N ARG A 272 -3.77 21.40 15.29
CA ARG A 272 -3.84 22.75 14.72
C ARG A 272 -3.06 23.69 15.63
N SER A 273 -2.36 24.66 15.04
CA SER A 273 -1.72 25.72 15.81
C SER A 273 -2.69 26.90 15.98
N ASN A 274 -2.60 27.63 17.10
CA ASN A 274 -3.36 28.88 17.24
C ASN A 274 -2.93 29.93 16.22
N SER A 275 -1.68 29.87 15.75
CA SER A 275 -1.16 30.83 14.77
C SER A 275 -1.87 30.77 13.42
N THR A 276 -2.54 29.66 13.08
CA THR A 276 -3.23 29.45 11.80
C THR A 276 -4.69 29.85 11.82
N ARG A 277 -5.18 30.41 12.93
CA ARG A 277 -6.58 30.83 13.07
C ARG A 277 -6.80 32.17 12.38
N ILE A 278 -7.81 32.22 11.52
CA ILE A 278 -8.27 33.45 10.86
C ILE A 278 -9.71 33.77 11.29
N THR A 279 -10.14 35.01 11.13
CA THR A 279 -11.45 35.50 11.59
C THR A 279 -12.59 35.14 10.63
N LYS A 280 -12.28 35.00 9.34
CA LYS A 280 -13.23 34.66 8.26
C LYS A 280 -12.61 33.53 7.44
N ASP A 281 -13.36 32.48 7.16
CA ASP A 281 -12.91 31.39 6.30
C ASP A 281 -12.65 31.86 4.86
N GLU A 282 -11.64 31.28 4.23
CA GLU A 282 -11.50 31.33 2.78
C GLU A 282 -12.59 30.48 2.14
N LEU A 283 -13.39 31.07 1.25
CA LEU A 283 -14.51 30.42 0.60
C LEU A 283 -14.21 30.16 -0.87
N HIS A 284 -14.55 28.96 -1.33
CA HIS A 284 -14.51 28.59 -2.74
C HIS A 284 -15.94 28.25 -3.15
N VAL A 285 -16.50 29.01 -4.09
CA VAL A 285 -17.87 28.77 -4.57
C VAL A 285 -17.81 27.78 -5.72
N ILE A 286 -18.46 26.63 -5.55
CA ILE A 286 -18.53 25.56 -6.54
C ILE A 286 -19.91 25.58 -7.17
N LEU A 287 -19.95 26.00 -8.44
CA LEU A 287 -21.14 26.07 -9.28
C LEU A 287 -21.28 24.74 -10.02
N GLU A 288 -22.12 23.83 -9.52
CA GLU A 288 -22.38 22.54 -10.16
C GLU A 288 -23.45 22.64 -11.23
N TYR A 289 -23.28 21.87 -12.31
CA TYR A 289 -24.30 21.71 -13.35
C TYR A 289 -24.30 20.26 -13.90
N LYS A 290 -25.47 19.84 -14.39
CA LYS A 290 -25.70 18.47 -14.86
C LYS A 290 -25.79 18.42 -16.39
N GLN A 291 -25.46 17.25 -16.94
CA GLN A 291 -25.72 16.97 -18.35
C GLN A 291 -27.21 17.16 -18.66
N GLY A 292 -27.51 17.87 -19.74
CA GLY A 292 -28.89 18.18 -20.13
C GLY A 292 -29.51 19.37 -19.39
N GLU A 293 -28.81 19.99 -18.44
CA GLU A 293 -29.26 21.24 -17.81
C GLU A 293 -29.25 22.38 -18.85
N VAL A 294 -30.16 23.34 -18.70
CA VAL A 294 -30.39 24.41 -19.66
C VAL A 294 -30.00 25.76 -19.04
N LEU A 295 -29.27 26.57 -19.79
CA LEU A 295 -28.91 27.94 -19.44
C LEU A 295 -29.08 28.83 -20.69
N GLY A 296 -30.13 29.66 -20.69
CA GLY A 296 -30.55 30.39 -21.89
C GLY A 296 -30.92 29.42 -23.02
N GLU A 297 -30.30 29.59 -24.19
CA GLU A 297 -30.47 28.69 -25.35
C GLU A 297 -29.51 27.48 -25.35
N HIS A 298 -28.65 27.35 -24.34
CA HIS A 298 -27.60 26.35 -24.31
C HIS A 298 -27.93 25.18 -23.40
N VAL A 299 -27.44 23.99 -23.77
CA VAL A 299 -27.59 22.74 -23.00
C VAL A 299 -26.21 22.22 -22.63
N ALA A 300 -26.02 21.83 -21.37
CA ALA A 300 -24.76 21.26 -20.92
C ALA A 300 -24.52 19.87 -21.53
N LEU A 301 -23.38 19.70 -22.22
CA LEU A 301 -22.98 18.43 -22.85
C LEU A 301 -22.57 17.35 -21.84
N GLY A 302 -22.19 17.75 -20.63
CA GLY A 302 -21.75 16.86 -19.56
C GLY A 302 -22.00 17.46 -18.17
N SER A 303 -22.01 16.61 -17.14
CA SER A 303 -22.10 17.05 -15.75
C SER A 303 -20.72 17.47 -15.26
N SER A 304 -20.58 18.68 -14.74
CA SER A 304 -19.29 19.17 -14.23
C SER A 304 -19.51 20.32 -13.22
N ARG A 305 -18.42 21.02 -12.89
CA ARG A 305 -18.43 22.16 -11.96
C ARG A 305 -17.53 23.29 -12.43
N PHE A 306 -17.90 24.51 -12.08
CA PHE A 306 -17.07 25.71 -12.20
C PHE A 306 -16.75 26.23 -10.79
N ILE A 307 -15.48 26.40 -10.48
CA ILE A 307 -15.02 26.83 -9.15
C ILE A 307 -14.53 28.27 -9.24
N THR A 308 -14.89 29.09 -8.25
CA THR A 308 -14.31 30.42 -8.13
C THR A 308 -14.07 30.83 -6.68
N SER A 309 -13.03 31.63 -6.47
CA SER A 309 -12.58 32.06 -5.16
C SER A 309 -11.94 33.45 -5.21
N HIS A 310 -11.90 34.12 -4.06
CA HIS A 310 -11.03 35.26 -3.77
C HIS A 310 -10.02 34.87 -2.68
N ASP A 311 -9.34 33.74 -2.85
CA ASP A 311 -8.43 33.20 -1.83
C ASP A 311 -7.03 33.81 -1.94
N LEU A 312 -6.76 34.76 -1.04
CA LEU A 312 -5.45 35.41 -0.92
C LEU A 312 -4.63 34.86 0.25
N TYR A 313 -5.29 34.33 1.29
CA TYR A 313 -4.58 33.92 2.49
C TYR A 313 -3.87 32.57 2.31
N SER A 314 -4.45 31.64 1.55
CA SER A 314 -3.83 30.34 1.25
C SER A 314 -2.50 30.48 0.51
N SER A 315 -2.24 31.62 -0.14
CA SER A 315 -0.99 31.91 -0.86
C SER A 315 -0.08 32.92 -0.13
N SER A 316 -0.43 33.30 1.10
CA SER A 316 0.28 34.31 1.89
C SER A 316 1.66 33.84 2.39
N THR A 317 2.59 34.79 2.58
CA THR A 317 3.96 34.47 3.03
C THR A 317 3.94 33.96 4.46
N ILE A 318 3.11 34.58 5.30
CA ILE A 318 2.92 34.23 6.70
C ILE A 318 2.56 32.76 6.84
N LEU A 319 1.62 32.27 6.01
CA LEU A 319 1.19 30.88 6.07
C LEU A 319 2.28 29.90 5.65
N ILE A 320 3.02 30.22 4.57
CA ILE A 320 4.15 29.40 4.10
C ILE A 320 5.23 29.32 5.19
N GLU A 321 5.58 30.44 5.82
CA GLU A 321 6.58 30.47 6.89
C GLU A 321 6.11 29.69 8.13
N MET A 322 4.83 29.81 8.48
CA MET A 322 4.25 29.04 9.58
C MET A 322 4.26 27.54 9.31
N PHE A 323 4.05 27.11 8.07
CA PHE A 323 4.15 25.70 7.68
C PHE A 323 5.57 25.16 7.94
N PHE A 324 6.61 25.87 7.48
CA PHE A 324 7.98 25.43 7.72
C PHE A 324 8.41 25.55 9.19
N LYS A 325 7.91 26.55 9.92
CA LYS A 325 8.10 26.64 11.37
C LYS A 325 7.45 25.48 12.12
N ALA A 326 6.27 25.03 11.66
CA ALA A 326 5.60 23.87 12.23
C ALA A 326 6.43 22.61 12.01
N ILE A 327 7.03 22.41 10.82
CA ILE A 327 7.92 21.26 10.57
C ILE A 327 9.07 21.23 11.59
N ALA A 328 9.73 22.36 11.82
CA ALA A 328 10.83 22.46 12.79
C ALA A 328 10.39 22.18 14.24
N THR A 329 9.17 22.58 14.61
CA THR A 329 8.62 22.43 15.97
C THR A 329 8.08 21.02 16.21
N VAL A 330 7.35 20.48 15.24
CA VAL A 330 6.61 19.22 15.34
C VAL A 330 7.53 18.02 15.16
N GLN A 331 8.61 18.18 14.37
CA GLN A 331 9.53 17.11 13.96
C GLN A 331 8.76 15.89 13.43
N PRO A 332 8.09 16.03 12.28
CA PRO A 332 7.31 14.96 11.68
C PRO A 332 8.19 13.88 11.05
N ASP A 333 7.61 12.69 10.84
CA ASP A 333 8.20 11.64 10.00
C ASP A 333 7.63 11.63 8.57
N LEU A 334 6.70 12.54 8.26
CA LEU A 334 6.19 12.80 6.92
C LEU A 334 5.81 14.28 6.75
N VAL A 335 6.26 14.89 5.65
CA VAL A 335 5.83 16.23 5.24
C VAL A 335 5.03 16.12 3.95
N ILE A 336 3.82 16.68 3.92
CA ILE A 336 2.99 16.75 2.72
C ILE A 336 2.82 18.22 2.32
N ILE A 337 3.29 18.55 1.11
CA ILE A 337 3.19 19.88 0.52
C ILE A 337 2.17 19.86 -0.62
N THR A 338 1.20 20.73 -0.55
CA THR A 338 0.20 21.01 -1.59
C THR A 338 -0.26 22.47 -1.47
N GLY A 339 -1.17 22.92 -2.34
CA GLY A 339 -1.57 24.32 -2.43
C GLY A 339 -0.60 25.22 -3.22
N VAL A 340 0.56 24.71 -3.66
CA VAL A 340 1.52 25.47 -4.49
C VAL A 340 0.87 26.00 -5.78
N HIS A 341 -0.12 25.29 -6.33
CA HIS A 341 -0.88 25.71 -7.51
C HIS A 341 -1.65 27.01 -7.29
N LEU A 342 -2.05 27.35 -6.05
CA LEU A 342 -2.75 28.60 -5.77
C LEU A 342 -1.85 29.84 -5.97
N LEU A 343 -0.54 29.67 -5.99
CA LEU A 343 0.37 30.76 -6.33
C LEU A 343 0.19 31.21 -7.78
N GLU A 344 -0.39 30.40 -8.66
CA GLU A 344 -0.62 30.68 -10.08
C GLU A 344 -1.35 32.02 -10.30
N PHE A 345 -2.26 32.37 -9.41
CA PHE A 345 -3.10 33.58 -9.48
C PHE A 345 -2.39 34.86 -9.02
N LEU A 346 -1.18 34.75 -8.45
CA LEU A 346 -0.40 35.91 -8.02
C LEU A 346 0.36 36.56 -9.18
N GLU A 347 0.78 37.80 -8.98
CA GLU A 347 1.66 38.49 -9.92
C GLU A 347 3.01 37.78 -10.09
N LYS A 348 3.60 37.87 -11.29
CA LYS A 348 4.80 37.12 -11.69
C LYS A 348 5.96 37.24 -10.68
N ASP A 349 6.26 38.46 -10.23
CA ASP A 349 7.39 38.69 -9.31
C ASP A 349 7.15 38.08 -7.93
N VAL A 350 5.92 38.21 -7.41
CA VAL A 350 5.50 37.59 -6.16
C VAL A 350 5.58 36.07 -6.27
N ARG A 351 5.14 35.47 -7.38
CA ARG A 351 5.25 34.01 -7.62
C ARG A 351 6.67 33.52 -7.53
N VAL A 352 7.60 34.22 -8.18
CA VAL A 352 9.03 33.86 -8.18
C VAL A 352 9.60 33.92 -6.76
N GLU A 353 9.26 34.97 -5.99
CA GLU A 353 9.70 35.10 -4.61
C GLU A 353 9.18 33.96 -3.72
N LYS A 354 7.90 33.61 -3.85
CA LYS A 354 7.26 32.53 -3.09
C LYS A 354 7.87 31.17 -3.39
N LEU A 355 8.10 30.87 -4.67
CA LEU A 355 8.77 29.62 -5.07
C LEU A 355 10.20 29.55 -4.53
N ARG A 356 10.92 30.68 -4.50
CA ARG A 356 12.26 30.77 -3.90
C ARG A 356 12.21 30.52 -2.38
N LEU A 357 11.23 31.10 -1.69
CA LEU A 357 11.00 30.86 -0.26
C LEU A 357 10.72 29.38 0.03
N ILE A 358 9.83 28.75 -0.75
CA ILE A 358 9.49 27.34 -0.60
C ILE A 358 10.74 26.47 -0.87
N LYS A 359 11.44 26.66 -2.00
CA LYS A 359 12.68 25.92 -2.32
C LYS A 359 13.69 26.02 -1.18
N ARG A 360 13.96 27.24 -0.68
CA ARG A 360 14.91 27.48 0.41
C ARG A 360 14.58 26.68 1.67
N ASN A 361 13.31 26.57 2.04
CA ASN A 361 12.92 25.84 3.24
C ASN A 361 12.84 24.33 3.01
N ILE A 362 12.41 23.87 1.82
CA ILE A 362 12.39 22.44 1.47
C ILE A 362 13.78 21.82 1.62
N VAL A 363 14.81 22.50 1.12
CA VAL A 363 16.20 21.97 1.17
C VAL A 363 16.79 21.94 2.59
N GLN A 364 16.15 22.59 3.57
CA GLN A 364 16.57 22.57 4.97
C GLN A 364 15.91 21.43 5.77
N ILE A 365 14.90 20.76 5.22
CA ILE A 365 14.24 19.64 5.87
C ILE A 365 15.19 18.43 5.84
N ASP A 366 15.35 17.78 6.99
CA ASP A 366 16.16 16.55 7.14
C ASP A 366 15.86 15.56 6.01
N SER A 367 16.92 15.02 5.40
CA SER A 367 16.80 14.07 4.28
C SER A 367 16.09 12.77 4.67
N ARG A 368 16.02 12.42 5.96
CA ARG A 368 15.30 11.24 6.47
C ARG A 368 13.79 11.43 6.55
N VAL A 369 13.31 12.67 6.51
CA VAL A 369 11.88 12.99 6.54
C VAL A 369 11.39 13.16 5.09
N PRO A 370 10.61 12.23 4.53
CA PRO A 370 10.14 12.31 3.15
C PRO A 370 9.17 13.47 2.96
N ILE A 371 9.32 14.13 1.81
CA ILE A 371 8.46 15.22 1.36
C ILE A 371 7.60 14.72 0.21
N HIS A 372 6.29 14.68 0.40
CA HIS A 372 5.32 14.34 -0.62
C HIS A 372 4.67 15.60 -1.19
N LEU A 373 4.92 15.88 -2.47
CA LEU A 373 4.31 16.95 -3.24
C LEU A 373 3.04 16.45 -3.93
N LYS A 374 1.87 16.97 -3.54
CA LYS A 374 0.61 16.74 -4.27
C LYS A 374 0.28 17.98 -5.09
N LEU A 375 0.23 17.81 -6.40
CA LEU A 375 -0.21 18.88 -7.30
C LEU A 375 -1.73 18.96 -7.32
N GLY A 376 -2.26 20.19 -7.26
CA GLY A 376 -3.66 20.53 -7.53
C GLY A 376 -3.83 21.03 -8.96
N GLY A 377 -4.96 21.65 -9.28
CA GLY A 377 -5.23 22.16 -10.63
C GLY A 377 -4.14 23.11 -11.10
N LEU A 378 -3.33 22.68 -12.07
CA LEU A 378 -2.34 23.50 -12.77
C LEU A 378 -2.79 23.56 -14.23
N GLY A 379 -2.93 24.75 -14.82
CA GLY A 379 -3.35 24.83 -16.23
C GLY A 379 -3.68 26.21 -16.80
N GLY A 380 -3.79 27.26 -15.98
CA GLY A 380 -4.02 28.63 -16.43
C GLY A 380 -2.74 29.35 -16.94
N ASP A 381 -1.57 28.94 -16.46
CA ASP A 381 -0.25 29.54 -16.70
C ASP A 381 0.84 28.46 -16.82
N GLN A 382 1.28 28.25 -18.07
CA GLN A 382 2.33 27.29 -18.41
C GLN A 382 3.72 27.72 -17.91
N GLU A 383 4.02 29.03 -17.80
CA GLU A 383 5.29 29.51 -17.25
C GLU A 383 5.39 29.19 -15.75
N PHE A 384 4.28 29.33 -15.04
CA PHE A 384 4.21 28.97 -13.63
C PHE A 384 4.35 27.46 -13.44
N ALA A 385 3.64 26.65 -14.22
CA ALA A 385 3.77 25.19 -14.18
C ALA A 385 5.22 24.74 -14.43
N LYS A 386 5.91 25.36 -15.40
CA LYS A 386 7.35 25.14 -15.65
C LYS A 386 8.20 25.52 -14.45
N SER A 387 7.89 26.63 -13.78
CA SER A 387 8.63 27.05 -12.59
C SER A 387 8.45 26.07 -11.42
N VAL A 388 7.27 25.50 -11.22
CA VAL A 388 7.04 24.44 -10.22
C VAL A 388 7.83 23.17 -10.57
N LEU A 389 7.80 22.77 -11.85
CA LEU A 389 8.54 21.62 -12.37
C LEU A 389 10.05 21.74 -12.13
N GLU A 390 10.64 22.92 -12.36
CA GLU A 390 12.09 23.11 -12.27
C GLU A 390 12.57 23.48 -10.86
N LYS A 391 11.76 24.23 -10.08
CA LYS A 391 12.22 24.84 -8.82
C LYS A 391 11.73 24.12 -7.57
N ILE A 392 10.65 23.35 -7.64
CA ILE A 392 10.04 22.70 -6.48
C ILE A 392 10.13 21.18 -6.59
N LEU A 393 9.66 20.63 -7.71
CA LEU A 393 9.55 19.18 -7.88
C LEU A 393 10.83 18.40 -7.55
N PRO A 394 12.03 18.80 -8.00
CA PRO A 394 13.24 18.01 -7.80
C PRO A 394 13.61 17.79 -6.32
N TYR A 395 13.11 18.65 -5.43
CA TYR A 395 13.45 18.67 -4.02
C TYR A 395 12.40 17.96 -3.13
N ALA A 396 11.33 17.41 -3.71
CA ALA A 396 10.40 16.53 -3.01
C ALA A 396 10.81 15.06 -3.23
N ASP A 397 10.60 14.18 -2.24
CA ASP A 397 10.92 12.74 -2.36
C ASP A 397 9.84 11.98 -3.15
N SER A 398 8.58 12.42 -3.04
CA SER A 398 7.46 11.83 -3.74
C SER A 398 6.57 12.87 -4.42
N LEU A 399 6.07 12.55 -5.60
CA LEU A 399 5.08 13.33 -6.34
C LEU A 399 3.77 12.55 -6.49
N ALA A 400 2.63 13.22 -6.38
CA ALA A 400 1.33 12.69 -6.83
C ALA A 400 0.66 13.62 -7.82
N LEU A 401 0.19 13.04 -8.93
CA LEU A 401 -0.36 13.80 -10.06
C LEU A 401 -1.37 13.00 -10.91
N THR A 402 -2.18 13.72 -11.68
CA THR A 402 -3.22 13.20 -12.61
C THR A 402 -2.78 13.24 -14.07
N GLU A 403 -3.58 12.67 -14.98
CA GLU A 403 -3.35 12.73 -16.43
C GLU A 403 -3.22 14.16 -16.98
N GLN A 404 -4.01 15.10 -16.45
CA GLN A 404 -3.96 16.51 -16.85
C GLN A 404 -2.65 17.16 -16.45
N GLN A 405 -2.21 16.90 -15.22
CA GLN A 405 -0.97 17.44 -14.67
C GLN A 405 0.25 16.80 -15.37
N LEU A 406 0.23 15.48 -15.63
CA LEU A 406 1.34 14.80 -16.31
C LEU A 406 1.58 15.39 -17.69
N ALA A 407 0.52 15.50 -18.49
CA ALA A 407 0.61 16.01 -19.84
C ALA A 407 1.02 17.49 -19.86
N LEU A 408 0.55 18.29 -18.91
CA LEU A 408 1.01 19.67 -18.75
C LEU A 408 2.51 19.72 -18.44
N LEU A 409 2.99 18.95 -17.45
CA LEU A 409 4.40 18.93 -17.07
C LEU A 409 5.29 18.46 -18.23
N ALA A 410 4.86 17.42 -18.96
CA ALA A 410 5.55 16.96 -20.16
C ALA A 410 5.60 18.06 -21.23
N LYS A 411 4.50 18.75 -21.51
CA LYS A 411 4.47 19.86 -22.47
C LYS A 411 5.42 20.99 -22.08
N VAL A 412 5.33 21.50 -20.85
CA VAL A 412 6.12 22.69 -20.43
C VAL A 412 7.60 22.38 -20.16
N GLY A 413 7.91 21.12 -19.81
CA GLY A 413 9.28 20.67 -19.58
C GLY A 413 10.01 20.15 -20.82
N GLY A 414 9.34 20.13 -21.99
CA GLY A 414 9.88 19.56 -23.23
C GLY A 414 10.07 18.04 -23.14
N GLY A 415 9.11 17.35 -22.54
CA GLY A 415 9.05 15.90 -22.40
C GLY A 415 8.31 15.20 -23.55
N PRO A 416 8.16 13.86 -23.46
CA PRO A 416 7.46 13.06 -24.45
C PRO A 416 5.98 13.43 -24.62
N HIS A 417 5.42 13.15 -25.80
CA HIS A 417 3.99 13.30 -26.09
C HIS A 417 3.37 14.68 -25.75
N PRO A 418 4.02 15.81 -26.08
CA PRO A 418 3.53 17.15 -25.68
C PRO A 418 2.18 17.53 -26.31
N ASN A 419 1.83 16.88 -27.42
CA ASN A 419 0.58 17.10 -28.16
C ASN A 419 -0.65 16.50 -27.48
N GLU A 420 -0.47 15.68 -26.44
CA GLU A 420 -1.58 15.14 -25.65
C GLU A 420 -2.24 16.22 -24.76
N TYR A 421 -1.55 17.33 -24.49
CA TYR A 421 -2.12 18.43 -23.71
C TYR A 421 -2.87 19.45 -24.59
N PRO A 422 -4.13 19.81 -24.26
CA PRO A 422 -4.87 19.41 -23.06
C PRO A 422 -5.49 18.01 -23.16
N VAL A 423 -5.35 17.22 -22.09
CA VAL A 423 -5.88 15.85 -22.02
C VAL A 423 -7.35 15.86 -21.62
N VAL A 424 -8.17 15.10 -22.35
CA VAL A 424 -9.51 14.70 -21.91
C VAL A 424 -9.37 13.47 -21.00
N GLY A 425 -10.05 13.49 -19.84
CA GLY A 425 -9.92 12.43 -18.83
C GLY A 425 -10.15 11.02 -19.41
N GLY A 426 -9.26 10.08 -19.08
CA GLY A 426 -9.33 8.69 -19.57
C GLY A 426 -8.88 8.45 -21.02
N ALA A 427 -8.47 9.48 -21.78
CA ALA A 427 -8.04 9.33 -23.17
C ALA A 427 -6.56 8.94 -23.34
N LEU A 428 -5.76 9.07 -22.29
CA LEU A 428 -4.31 8.93 -22.38
C LEU A 428 -3.88 7.45 -22.33
N HIS A 429 -3.28 6.98 -23.42
CA HIS A 429 -2.78 5.60 -23.52
C HIS A 429 -1.65 5.31 -22.52
N THR A 430 -1.66 4.11 -21.96
CA THR A 430 -0.74 3.72 -20.87
C THR A 430 0.74 3.84 -21.24
N HIS A 431 1.15 3.36 -22.43
CA HIS A 431 2.56 3.48 -22.85
C HIS A 431 3.07 4.93 -22.88
N LYS A 432 2.22 5.89 -23.31
CA LYS A 432 2.57 7.32 -23.29
C LYS A 432 2.75 7.84 -21.87
N VAL A 433 1.91 7.38 -20.92
CA VAL A 433 2.07 7.69 -19.49
C VAL A 433 3.40 7.15 -18.97
N ILE A 434 3.76 5.91 -19.30
CA ILE A 434 5.02 5.31 -18.88
C ILE A 434 6.21 6.11 -19.43
N ASP A 435 6.20 6.49 -20.71
CA ASP A 435 7.26 7.33 -21.31
C ASP A 435 7.40 8.67 -20.57
N MET A 436 6.28 9.35 -20.29
CA MET A 436 6.28 10.63 -19.58
C MET A 436 6.74 10.50 -18.12
N LEU A 437 6.32 9.44 -17.41
CA LEU A 437 6.75 9.18 -16.03
C LEU A 437 8.24 8.81 -15.97
N HIS A 438 8.72 8.00 -16.91
CA HIS A 438 10.14 7.66 -17.02
C HIS A 438 10.98 8.91 -17.29
N TRP A 439 10.56 9.77 -18.22
CA TRP A 439 11.21 11.05 -18.46
C TRP A 439 11.20 11.95 -17.21
N LEU A 440 10.07 12.05 -16.52
CA LEU A 440 9.92 12.94 -15.37
C LEU A 440 10.85 12.51 -14.21
N ILE A 441 10.88 11.21 -13.90
CA ILE A 441 11.72 10.69 -12.81
C ILE A 441 13.20 10.67 -13.18
N THR A 442 13.57 10.46 -14.45
CA THR A 442 14.98 10.48 -14.87
C THR A 442 15.54 11.91 -14.95
N LYS A 443 14.76 12.86 -15.46
CA LYS A 443 15.20 14.26 -15.64
C LYS A 443 15.20 15.07 -14.34
N TYR A 444 14.18 14.88 -13.50
CA TYR A 444 13.99 15.67 -12.28
C TYR A 444 14.22 14.89 -10.99
N GLY A 445 14.45 13.57 -11.10
CA GLY A 445 14.77 12.70 -9.97
C GLY A 445 16.15 12.92 -9.35
N LYS A 446 16.40 12.20 -8.26
CA LYS A 446 17.72 12.08 -7.65
C LYS A 446 18.67 11.38 -8.63
N PRO A 447 19.76 12.02 -9.07
CA PRO A 447 20.71 11.39 -9.97
C PRO A 447 21.51 10.31 -9.22
N LYS A 448 21.87 9.22 -9.91
CA LYS A 448 22.74 8.16 -9.35
C LYS A 448 24.10 8.70 -8.92
N ASN A 449 24.71 9.51 -9.80
CA ASN A 449 26.02 10.11 -9.60
C ASN A 449 25.88 11.64 -9.57
N ALA A 450 25.55 12.19 -8.40
CA ALA A 450 25.46 13.64 -8.23
C ALA A 450 26.87 14.26 -8.27
N THR A 451 27.13 15.08 -9.28
CA THR A 451 28.44 15.69 -9.52
C THR A 451 28.58 17.05 -8.83
N ASN A 452 27.48 17.78 -8.69
CA ASN A 452 27.46 19.13 -8.13
C ASN A 452 26.55 19.24 -6.89
N ALA A 453 26.66 20.37 -6.17
CA ALA A 453 25.92 20.59 -4.93
C ALA A 453 24.39 20.64 -5.15
N GLU A 454 23.92 21.18 -6.27
CA GLU A 454 22.48 21.26 -6.55
C GLU A 454 21.87 19.89 -6.86
N GLU A 455 22.59 19.03 -7.58
CA GLU A 455 22.20 17.64 -7.82
C GLU A 455 22.11 16.82 -6.54
N LYS A 456 23.02 17.05 -5.59
CA LYS A 456 22.99 16.37 -4.27
C LYS A 456 21.75 16.73 -3.44
N LEU A 457 21.12 17.87 -3.72
CA LEU A 457 19.88 18.30 -3.06
C LEU A 457 18.62 17.69 -3.70
N LYS A 458 18.71 17.09 -4.90
CA LYS A 458 17.56 16.44 -5.55
C LYS A 458 17.18 15.16 -4.81
N ARG A 459 15.89 14.97 -4.60
CA ARG A 459 15.31 13.94 -3.71
C ARG A 459 14.27 13.05 -4.40
N LEU A 460 13.71 13.49 -5.53
CA LEU A 460 12.59 12.80 -6.17
C LEU A 460 12.96 11.37 -6.56
N SER A 461 12.21 10.43 -5.98
CA SER A 461 12.45 8.99 -6.12
C SER A 461 11.15 8.18 -6.18
N ARG A 462 9.97 8.82 -6.08
CA ARG A 462 8.67 8.17 -6.22
C ARG A 462 7.65 9.07 -6.91
N ILE A 463 6.96 8.57 -7.92
CA ILE A 463 5.82 9.27 -8.53
C ILE A 463 4.61 8.35 -8.49
N HIS A 464 3.50 8.83 -7.94
CA HIS A 464 2.20 8.17 -7.97
C HIS A 464 1.29 8.88 -8.96
N PHE A 465 1.04 8.22 -10.07
CA PHE A 465 0.16 8.67 -11.13
C PHE A 465 -1.22 8.03 -10.99
N THR A 466 -2.26 8.85 -11.07
CA THR A 466 -3.64 8.41 -11.00
C THR A 466 -4.43 8.95 -12.20
N CYS A 467 -5.08 8.08 -12.96
CA CYS A 467 -6.11 8.49 -13.91
C CYS A 467 -7.41 7.72 -13.66
N LEU A 468 -8.44 8.00 -14.45
CA LEU A 468 -9.76 7.39 -14.28
C LEU A 468 -9.74 5.85 -14.30
N THR A 469 -8.94 5.24 -15.19
CA THR A 469 -9.04 3.80 -15.50
C THR A 469 -7.86 2.96 -14.99
N PHE A 470 -6.75 3.59 -14.62
CA PHE A 470 -5.58 2.89 -14.08
C PHE A 470 -4.71 3.81 -13.23
N HIS A 471 -3.90 3.22 -12.35
CA HIS A 471 -2.88 3.92 -11.59
C HIS A 471 -1.49 3.34 -11.89
N VAL A 472 -0.47 4.17 -11.74
CA VAL A 472 0.94 3.78 -11.88
C VAL A 472 1.74 4.34 -10.71
N VAL A 473 2.62 3.53 -10.15
CA VAL A 473 3.69 4.02 -9.29
C VAL A 473 5.02 3.75 -10.00
N VAL A 474 5.85 4.77 -10.09
CA VAL A 474 7.26 4.62 -10.46
C VAL A 474 8.14 5.01 -9.29
N ALA A 475 9.19 4.24 -9.02
CA ALA A 475 10.17 4.55 -7.99
C ALA A 475 11.60 4.20 -8.43
N THR A 476 12.57 4.96 -7.92
CA THR A 476 14.00 4.73 -8.12
C THR A 476 14.71 4.53 -6.79
N GLY A 477 15.80 3.76 -6.82
CA GLY A 477 16.56 3.42 -5.61
C GLY A 477 15.80 2.53 -4.63
N SER A 478 16.24 2.53 -3.37
CA SER A 478 15.73 1.65 -2.31
C SER A 478 15.01 2.39 -1.17
N ASP A 479 14.83 3.71 -1.31
CA ASP A 479 14.22 4.53 -0.25
C ASP A 479 12.74 4.19 -0.01
N TRP A 480 12.06 3.64 -1.02
CA TRP A 480 10.63 3.32 -0.97
C TRP A 480 10.38 1.81 -1.04
N SER A 481 9.47 1.32 -0.19
CA SER A 481 9.00 -0.06 -0.18
C SER A 481 7.49 -0.13 0.05
N ASN A 482 6.93 -1.35 0.05
CA ASN A 482 5.49 -1.62 0.12
C ASN A 482 4.65 -0.92 -0.98
N LEU A 483 5.28 -0.63 -2.13
CA LEU A 483 4.67 0.16 -3.21
C LEU A 483 3.48 -0.55 -3.85
N ALA A 484 3.48 -1.88 -3.95
CA ALA A 484 2.36 -2.66 -4.47
C ALA A 484 1.10 -2.52 -3.60
N SER A 485 1.27 -2.57 -2.26
CA SER A 485 0.19 -2.31 -1.30
C SER A 485 -0.31 -0.87 -1.41
N GLY A 486 0.61 0.10 -1.49
CA GLY A 486 0.28 1.51 -1.75
C GLY A 486 -0.58 1.68 -3.02
N LEU A 487 -0.13 1.13 -4.14
CA LEU A 487 -0.85 1.19 -5.42
C LEU A 487 -2.23 0.52 -5.34
N ALA A 488 -2.29 -0.71 -4.80
CA ALA A 488 -3.53 -1.47 -4.64
C ALA A 488 -4.54 -0.74 -3.75
N SER A 489 -4.08 -0.17 -2.63
CA SER A 489 -4.95 0.54 -1.68
C SER A 489 -5.55 1.81 -2.32
N GLY A 490 -4.75 2.54 -3.10
CA GLY A 490 -5.21 3.69 -3.89
C GLY A 490 -6.23 3.29 -4.97
N ALA A 491 -5.97 2.23 -5.73
CA ALA A 491 -6.90 1.74 -6.75
C ALA A 491 -8.21 1.21 -6.14
N ARG A 492 -8.12 0.49 -5.02
CA ARG A 492 -9.28 -0.07 -4.29
C ARG A 492 -10.22 1.03 -3.78
N ILE A 493 -9.67 2.15 -3.32
CA ILE A 493 -10.47 3.22 -2.72
C ILE A 493 -11.09 4.16 -3.74
N ALA A 494 -10.51 4.25 -4.95
CA ALA A 494 -10.90 5.18 -6.01
C ALA A 494 -12.38 5.05 -6.40
N GLY A 495 -12.83 3.87 -6.82
CA GLY A 495 -14.24 3.65 -7.17
C GLY A 495 -15.18 3.82 -5.98
N LYS A 496 -14.79 3.31 -4.81
CA LYS A 496 -15.61 3.34 -3.58
C LYS A 496 -15.92 4.77 -3.14
N ILE A 497 -14.93 5.65 -3.10
CA ILE A 497 -15.14 7.04 -2.66
C ILE A 497 -16.03 7.79 -3.66
N VAL A 498 -15.86 7.54 -4.95
CA VAL A 498 -16.65 8.18 -6.02
C VAL A 498 -18.12 7.77 -5.95
N CYS A 499 -18.40 6.50 -5.62
CA CYS A 499 -19.76 5.98 -5.45
C CYS A 499 -20.44 6.41 -4.13
N GLY A 500 -19.78 7.17 -3.25
CA GLY A 500 -20.37 7.65 -2.00
C GLY A 500 -19.86 6.97 -0.72
N GLY A 501 -18.67 6.37 -0.75
CA GLY A 501 -17.95 5.89 0.45
C GLY A 501 -18.36 4.50 0.92
N GLU A 502 -18.33 4.25 2.23
CA GLU A 502 -18.58 2.91 2.82
C GLU A 502 -19.97 2.34 2.49
N LYS A 503 -20.95 3.17 2.18
CA LYS A 503 -22.28 2.73 1.72
C LYS A 503 -22.27 2.11 0.32
N ALA A 504 -21.16 2.22 -0.42
CA ALA A 504 -20.97 1.67 -1.75
C ALA A 504 -20.34 0.26 -1.76
N GLU A 505 -20.54 -0.53 -0.70
CA GLU A 505 -20.26 -1.99 -0.76
C GLU A 505 -21.09 -2.73 -1.82
N ALA A 506 -22.03 -2.05 -2.48
CA ALA A 506 -22.66 -2.54 -3.69
C ALA A 506 -21.62 -2.61 -4.84
N GLN A 507 -20.91 -3.74 -4.90
CA GLN A 507 -20.00 -4.15 -5.98
C GLN A 507 -20.60 -3.89 -7.37
N ASP A 508 -21.93 -3.98 -7.48
CA ASP A 508 -22.71 -3.71 -8.68
C ASP A 508 -22.55 -2.28 -9.23
N LEU A 509 -22.12 -1.33 -8.40
CA LEU A 509 -21.86 0.06 -8.80
C LEU A 509 -20.48 0.26 -9.42
N LEU A 510 -19.61 -0.74 -9.35
CA LEU A 510 -18.26 -0.69 -9.89
C LEU A 510 -18.19 -1.43 -11.23
N GLU A 511 -17.26 -1.02 -12.09
CA GLU A 511 -16.96 -1.71 -13.34
C GLU A 511 -15.48 -1.60 -13.69
N SER A 512 -14.94 -2.66 -14.29
CA SER A 512 -13.64 -2.62 -14.93
C SER A 512 -13.74 -2.02 -16.33
N ARG A 513 -12.96 -0.97 -16.60
CA ARG A 513 -12.84 -0.32 -17.93
C ARG A 513 -11.47 -0.56 -18.54
N THR A 514 -10.97 -1.79 -18.47
CA THR A 514 -9.66 -2.18 -19.01
C THR A 514 -9.80 -3.14 -20.17
N SER A 515 -8.93 -3.01 -21.17
CA SER A 515 -8.88 -3.91 -22.32
C SER A 515 -8.17 -5.21 -21.97
N GLN A 516 -8.52 -6.31 -22.65
CA GLN A 516 -7.93 -7.63 -22.40
C GLN A 516 -6.40 -7.64 -22.56
N SER A 517 -5.87 -6.86 -23.50
CA SER A 517 -4.44 -6.72 -23.74
C SER A 517 -4.13 -5.35 -24.34
N PHE A 518 -3.02 -4.74 -23.91
CA PHE A 518 -2.52 -3.49 -24.51
C PHE A 518 -1.03 -3.27 -24.22
N LEU A 519 -0.42 -2.37 -25.00
CA LEU A 519 0.98 -1.98 -24.82
C LEU A 519 1.13 -1.14 -23.55
N LEU A 520 1.93 -1.65 -22.62
CA LEU A 520 2.22 -1.03 -21.33
C LEU A 520 3.46 -0.16 -21.41
N ASP A 521 4.52 -0.63 -22.06
CA ASP A 521 5.80 0.06 -22.19
C ASP A 521 6.33 -0.08 -23.63
N SER A 522 6.40 1.05 -24.34
CA SER A 522 6.83 1.12 -25.73
C SER A 522 8.30 0.74 -25.91
N SER A 523 9.16 1.22 -25.02
CA SER A 523 10.62 1.00 -25.11
C SER A 523 10.98 -0.47 -24.94
N LEU A 524 10.25 -1.17 -24.06
CA LEU A 524 10.48 -2.58 -23.75
C LEU A 524 9.59 -3.54 -24.54
N GLN A 525 8.68 -3.03 -25.38
CA GLN A 525 7.62 -3.82 -26.03
C GLN A 525 6.82 -4.69 -25.04
N LYS A 526 6.63 -4.18 -23.81
CA LYS A 526 5.95 -4.91 -22.74
C LYS A 526 4.45 -4.76 -22.92
N ASN A 527 3.76 -5.88 -23.08
CA ASN A 527 2.30 -5.92 -23.08
C ASN A 527 1.76 -6.24 -21.68
N TYR A 528 0.65 -5.61 -21.33
CA TYR A 528 -0.18 -6.01 -20.20
C TYR A 528 -1.28 -6.94 -20.70
N HIS A 529 -1.43 -8.10 -20.07
CA HIS A 529 -2.55 -9.00 -20.27
C HIS A 529 -3.41 -8.97 -19.01
N PHE A 530 -4.67 -8.59 -19.17
CA PHE A 530 -5.56 -8.41 -18.03
C PHE A 530 -5.97 -9.77 -17.43
N ASP A 531 -5.64 -9.96 -16.15
CA ASP A 531 -6.13 -11.03 -15.29
C ASP A 531 -6.75 -10.42 -14.03
N PRO A 532 -8.07 -10.55 -13.80
CA PRO A 532 -8.71 -9.95 -12.63
C PRO A 532 -8.26 -10.55 -11.31
N HIS A 533 -7.68 -11.76 -11.28
CA HIS A 533 -7.12 -12.35 -10.06
C HIS A 533 -5.70 -11.85 -9.74
N HIS A 534 -5.02 -11.29 -10.75
CA HIS A 534 -3.67 -10.71 -10.66
C HIS A 534 -3.60 -9.36 -11.41
N PRO A 535 -4.39 -8.34 -10.98
CA PRO A 535 -4.52 -7.09 -11.73
C PRO A 535 -3.26 -6.22 -11.67
N ILE A 536 -2.37 -6.44 -10.69
CA ILE A 536 -1.16 -5.65 -10.48
C ILE A 536 0.01 -6.30 -11.20
N THR A 537 0.73 -5.52 -12.01
CA THR A 537 2.00 -5.93 -12.63
C THR A 537 3.12 -5.01 -12.20
N SER A 538 4.34 -5.54 -12.11
CA SER A 538 5.56 -4.76 -11.90
C SER A 538 6.63 -5.11 -12.93
N TRP A 539 7.49 -4.15 -13.27
CA TRP A 539 8.66 -4.35 -14.12
C TRP A 539 9.70 -3.26 -13.87
N LEU A 540 10.93 -3.51 -14.34
CA LEU A 540 11.99 -2.53 -14.37
C LEU A 540 12.09 -1.91 -15.77
N HIS A 541 12.18 -0.59 -15.83
CA HIS A 541 12.60 0.17 -17.00
C HIS A 541 13.87 0.90 -16.60
N ASP A 542 15.00 0.49 -17.19
CA ASP A 542 16.33 0.82 -16.69
C ASP A 542 16.48 0.45 -15.19
N ASP A 543 16.65 1.45 -14.32
CA ASP A 543 16.69 1.30 -12.85
C ASP A 543 15.42 1.78 -12.14
N SER A 544 14.39 2.13 -12.89
CA SER A 544 13.11 2.57 -12.36
C SER A 544 12.14 1.39 -12.23
N LEU A 545 11.66 1.14 -11.02
CA LEU A 545 10.60 0.17 -10.76
C LEU A 545 9.24 0.78 -11.08
N PHE A 546 8.56 0.21 -12.06
CA PHE A 546 7.19 0.53 -12.39
C PHE A 546 6.23 -0.51 -11.83
N LEU A 547 5.12 -0.04 -11.28
CA LEU A 547 3.97 -0.84 -10.88
C LEU A 547 2.72 -0.25 -11.52
N PHE A 548 1.90 -1.11 -12.11
CA PHE A 548 0.66 -0.74 -12.79
C PHE A 548 -0.51 -1.54 -12.23
N THR A 549 -1.68 -0.91 -12.14
CA THR A 549 -2.95 -1.60 -11.91
C THR A 549 -4.11 -0.88 -12.60
N PRO A 550 -5.07 -1.61 -13.19
CA PRO A 550 -6.37 -1.03 -13.54
C PRO A 550 -7.14 -0.61 -12.28
N VAL A 551 -8.13 0.26 -12.46
CA VAL A 551 -9.00 0.79 -11.41
C VAL A 551 -10.44 0.36 -11.69
N LEU A 552 -11.17 0.05 -10.62
CA LEU A 552 -12.62 -0.14 -10.70
C LEU A 552 -13.31 1.22 -10.64
N VAL A 553 -14.01 1.56 -11.73
CA VAL A 553 -14.66 2.87 -11.91
C VAL A 553 -16.08 2.81 -11.38
N CYS A 554 -16.54 3.90 -10.77
CA CYS A 554 -17.93 4.03 -10.38
C CYS A 554 -18.82 4.27 -11.61
N LYS A 555 -19.85 3.44 -11.82
CA LYS A 555 -20.86 3.61 -12.88
C LYS A 555 -21.64 4.92 -12.75
N TYR A 556 -21.95 5.30 -11.51
CA TYR A 556 -22.78 6.47 -11.18
C TYR A 556 -22.08 7.35 -10.15
N PRO A 557 -21.16 8.23 -10.57
CA PRO A 557 -20.38 9.06 -9.65
C PRO A 557 -21.28 10.00 -8.84
N ARG A 558 -21.07 10.03 -7.52
CA ARG A 558 -21.78 10.91 -6.58
C ARG A 558 -20.88 11.98 -5.98
N LYS A 559 -19.59 11.71 -5.86
CA LYS A 559 -18.58 12.63 -5.35
C LYS A 559 -17.33 12.56 -6.21
N THR A 560 -16.86 13.69 -6.70
CA THR A 560 -15.64 13.77 -7.54
C THR A 560 -14.59 14.72 -6.97
N VAL A 561 -14.99 15.65 -6.11
CA VAL A 561 -14.09 16.58 -5.42
C VAL A 561 -13.28 15.85 -4.33
N GLY A 562 -11.96 16.06 -4.31
CA GLY A 562 -11.03 15.51 -3.33
C GLY A 562 -10.78 14.00 -3.45
N VAL A 563 -11.19 13.39 -4.56
CA VAL A 563 -11.02 11.95 -4.80
C VAL A 563 -9.54 11.60 -5.00
N ASP A 564 -8.84 12.40 -5.79
CA ASP A 564 -7.41 12.26 -6.04
C ASP A 564 -6.57 12.47 -4.76
N ASP A 565 -6.96 13.41 -3.90
CA ASP A 565 -6.36 13.60 -2.57
C ASP A 565 -6.55 12.34 -1.71
N THR A 566 -7.75 11.76 -1.74
CA THR A 566 -8.06 10.51 -1.01
C THR A 566 -7.22 9.34 -1.52
N ILE A 567 -7.12 9.18 -2.83
CA ILE A 567 -6.32 8.12 -3.46
C ILE A 567 -4.84 8.30 -3.12
N SER A 568 -4.32 9.54 -3.26
CA SER A 568 -2.91 9.84 -3.01
C SER A 568 -2.50 9.62 -1.57
N SER A 569 -3.26 10.17 -0.60
CA SER A 569 -3.00 9.95 0.83
C SER A 569 -3.06 8.47 1.19
N THR A 570 -4.08 7.74 0.72
CA THR A 570 -4.20 6.31 0.99
C THR A 570 -2.96 5.56 0.48
N ALA A 571 -2.60 5.74 -0.79
CA ALA A 571 -1.45 5.05 -1.37
C ALA A 571 -0.12 5.43 -0.70
N LEU A 572 0.04 6.69 -0.27
CA LEU A 572 1.21 7.16 0.46
C LEU A 572 1.32 6.50 1.84
N LEU A 573 0.24 6.45 2.61
CA LEU A 573 0.25 5.92 3.98
C LEU A 573 0.41 4.40 4.03
N TYR A 574 0.06 3.69 2.96
CA TYR A 574 0.41 2.27 2.77
C TYR A 574 1.81 2.06 2.19
N SER A 575 2.45 3.10 1.64
CA SER A 575 3.86 3.03 1.24
C SER A 575 4.76 3.16 2.47
N GLN A 576 5.99 2.68 2.36
CA GLN A 576 7.00 2.81 3.40
C GLN A 576 8.21 3.57 2.86
N PHE A 577 8.75 4.48 3.67
CA PHE A 577 9.97 5.22 3.35
C PHE A 577 11.06 4.93 4.38
N TYR A 578 12.28 4.70 3.92
CA TYR A 578 13.44 4.53 4.77
C TYR A 578 14.71 4.96 4.03
N ARG A 579 15.43 5.95 4.55
CA ARG A 579 16.70 6.44 3.99
C ARG A 579 17.82 6.26 5.02
N PHE A 580 18.83 5.47 4.67
CA PHE A 580 20.08 5.41 5.43
C PHE A 580 20.90 6.67 5.19
N GLU A 581 21.53 7.23 6.22
CA GLU A 581 22.68 8.09 5.97
C GLU A 581 23.80 7.25 5.36
N PRO A 582 24.52 7.74 4.35
CA PRO A 582 25.81 7.15 4.04
C PRO A 582 26.65 7.24 5.32
N PHE A 583 27.10 6.10 5.85
CA PHE A 583 28.20 6.11 6.80
C PHE A 583 29.33 6.90 6.13
N PHE A 584 29.72 8.02 6.76
CA PHE A 584 30.76 8.91 6.25
C PHE A 584 31.92 8.12 5.65
N ALA A 585 32.26 8.45 4.39
CA ALA A 585 33.54 8.11 3.77
C ALA A 585 34.26 9.42 3.44
#